data_AF-A0A7C5F8I6-F1
#
_entry.id   AF-A0A7C5F8I6-F1
#
_cell.length_a   1.000
_cell.length_b   1.000
_cell.length_c   1.000
_cell.angle_alpha   90.00
_cell.angle_beta   90.00
_cell.angle_gamma   90.00
#
_symmetry.space_group_name_H-M   'P 1'
#
loop_
_entity.id
_entity.type
_entity.pdbx_description
1 polymer ?
#
loop_
_entity_poly.entity_id
_entity_poly.type
_entity_poly.pdbx_seq_one_letter_code
_entity_poly.pdbx_strand_id
1 'polypeptide(L)'
;MVGLSETGVCGVLLFPPVLFGISLLIGYALFKFGESIAPATKKIGYKLKMYACGEDFHGKKFQPTYNLFFVAFFFTVLHASALMLATLAYSDMAILVGLIYALVLVISMVALVRSIRLGGVIR
;
A
#
# COMPACT_ATOMS: atom_id res chain seq x y z
N MET A 1 -22.90 33.01 6.40
CA MET A 1 -23.14 32.52 7.76
C MET A 1 -24.19 31.42 7.69
N VAL A 2 -23.76 30.17 7.54
CA VAL A 2 -24.61 28.97 7.61
C VAL A 2 -23.79 27.90 8.33
N GLY A 3 -24.20 27.53 9.54
CA GLY A 3 -23.99 26.19 10.10
C GLY A 3 -22.63 25.79 10.68
N LEU A 4 -21.92 26.63 11.45
CA LEU A 4 -20.69 26.21 12.16
C LEU A 4 -20.91 25.43 13.47
N SER A 5 -22.17 25.23 13.89
CA SER A 5 -22.49 24.47 15.11
C SER A 5 -22.60 22.95 14.88
N GLU A 6 -22.85 22.52 13.65
CA GLU A 6 -22.99 21.09 13.28
C GLU A 6 -21.65 20.51 12.74
N THR A 7 -20.70 21.37 12.39
CA THR A 7 -19.42 20.99 11.75
C THR A 7 -18.29 20.73 12.75
N GLY A 8 -18.43 21.10 14.02
CA GLY A 8 -17.37 20.91 15.03
C GLY A 8 -17.04 19.43 15.26
N VAL A 9 -18.08 18.61 15.47
CA VAL A 9 -17.90 17.16 15.73
C VAL A 9 -17.54 16.42 14.44
N CYS A 10 -18.24 16.67 13.33
CA CYS A 10 -17.95 16.06 12.03
C CYS A 10 -16.54 16.42 11.51
N GLY A 11 -16.09 17.66 11.69
CA GLY A 11 -14.77 18.11 11.27
C GLY A 11 -13.64 17.49 12.08
N VAL A 12 -13.83 17.31 13.39
CA VAL A 12 -12.86 16.63 14.25
C VAL A 12 -12.82 15.13 13.96
N LEU A 13 -13.96 14.50 13.69
CA LEU A 13 -14.01 13.08 13.31
C LEU A 13 -13.36 12.80 11.94
N LEU A 14 -13.53 13.69 10.96
CA LEU A 14 -12.93 13.55 9.62
C LEU A 14 -11.45 13.96 9.56
N PHE A 15 -10.88 14.49 10.64
CA PHE A 15 -9.46 14.82 10.68
C PHE A 15 -8.63 13.54 10.44
N PRO A 16 -7.76 13.47 9.41
CA PRO A 16 -7.16 12.20 8.98
C PRO A 16 -6.46 11.40 10.10
N PRO A 17 -5.69 12.04 11.02
CA PRO A 17 -5.12 11.35 12.18
C PRO A 17 -6.16 10.77 13.15
N VAL A 18 -7.27 11.47 13.40
CA VAL A 18 -8.33 11.03 14.32
C VAL A 18 -9.08 9.84 13.71
N LEU A 19 -9.46 9.94 12.44
CA LEU A 19 -10.14 8.85 11.72
C LEU A 19 -9.26 7.60 11.64
N PHE A 20 -7.96 7.77 11.42
CA PHE A 20 -6.98 6.67 11.46
C PHE A 20 -6.88 6.03 12.85
N GLY A 21 -6.87 6.83 13.92
CA GLY A 21 -6.88 6.31 15.29
C GLY A 21 -8.14 5.50 15.60
N ILE A 22 -9.31 6.00 15.18
CA ILE A 22 -10.60 5.30 15.34
C ILE A 22 -10.60 3.98 14.55
N SER A 23 -10.13 3.97 13.30
CA SER A 23 -10.11 2.75 12.49
C SER A 23 -9.16 1.70 13.03
N LEU A 24 -8.00 2.09 13.57
CA LEU A 24 -7.11 1.18 14.29
C LEU A 24 -7.76 0.60 15.55
N LEU A 25 -8.45 1.43 16.34
CA LEU A 25 -9.13 0.99 17.55
C LEU A 25 -10.23 -0.03 17.20
N ILE A 26 -11.02 0.26 16.17
CA ILE A 26 -12.05 -0.67 15.67
C ILE A 26 -11.41 -1.99 15.21
N GLY A 27 -10.34 -1.93 14.41
CA GLY A 27 -9.62 -3.13 13.96
C GLY A 27 -9.07 -3.96 15.13
N TYR A 28 -8.50 -3.30 16.14
CA TYR A 28 -8.02 -3.97 17.36
C TYR A 28 -9.16 -4.58 18.17
N ALA A 29 -10.27 -3.87 18.31
CA ALA A 29 -11.46 -4.38 18.99
C ALA A 29 -12.01 -5.63 18.28
N LEU A 30 -12.09 -5.61 16.94
CA LEU A 30 -12.49 -6.78 16.15
C LEU A 30 -11.50 -7.95 16.31
N PHE A 31 -10.20 -7.68 16.35
CA PHE A 31 -9.18 -8.70 16.59
C PHE A 31 -9.36 -9.36 17.97
N LYS A 32 -9.54 -8.56 19.01
CA LYS A 32 -9.79 -9.05 20.38
C LYS A 32 -11.12 -9.77 20.53
N PHE A 33 -12.15 -9.28 19.84
CA PHE A 33 -13.45 -9.92 19.79
C PHE A 33 -13.38 -11.28 19.10
N GLY A 34 -12.66 -11.38 17.98
CA GLY A 34 -12.38 -12.64 17.30
C GLY A 34 -11.60 -13.61 18.17
N GLU A 35 -10.60 -13.12 18.92
CA GLU A 35 -9.85 -13.92 19.91
C GLU A 35 -10.77 -14.46 21.03
N SER A 36 -11.73 -13.66 21.50
CA SER A 36 -12.66 -14.07 22.57
C SER A 36 -13.69 -15.11 22.13
N ILE A 37 -14.08 -15.12 20.84
CA ILE A 37 -15.00 -16.14 20.30
C ILE A 37 -14.24 -17.42 19.95
N ALA A 38 -12.95 -17.32 19.62
CA ALA A 38 -12.16 -18.45 19.21
C ALA A 38 -12.03 -19.50 20.34
N PRO A 39 -12.22 -20.80 20.04
CA PRO A 39 -12.01 -21.85 21.03
C PRO A 39 -10.53 -21.91 21.43
N ALA A 40 -10.26 -22.15 22.72
CA ALA A 40 -8.91 -22.25 23.25
C ALA A 40 -8.11 -23.35 22.52
N THR A 41 -7.18 -22.95 21.65
CA THR A 41 -6.37 -23.91 20.88
C THR A 41 -5.17 -24.37 21.70
N LYS A 42 -5.09 -25.67 22.01
CA LYS A 42 -3.85 -26.28 22.50
C LYS A 42 -2.82 -26.26 21.36
N LYS A 43 -1.62 -25.74 21.63
CA LYS A 43 -0.47 -25.75 20.72
C LYS A 43 0.06 -27.19 20.56
N ILE A 44 -0.60 -27.97 19.71
CA ILE A 44 -0.21 -29.34 19.36
C ILE A 44 0.65 -29.28 18.10
N GLY A 45 1.75 -30.03 18.05
CA GLY A 45 2.78 -29.92 17.01
C GLY A 45 2.25 -29.87 15.57
N TYR A 46 1.27 -30.69 15.21
CA TYR A 46 0.69 -30.72 13.86
C TYR A 46 -0.14 -29.48 13.50
N LYS A 47 -0.78 -28.81 14.47
CA LYS A 47 -1.55 -27.57 14.24
C LYS A 47 -0.65 -26.37 13.90
N LEU A 48 0.65 -26.48 14.19
CA LEU A 48 1.65 -25.43 13.96
C LEU A 48 2.49 -25.69 12.70
N LYS A 49 2.34 -26.86 12.06
CA LYS A 49 3.03 -27.18 10.81
C LYS A 49 2.41 -26.39 9.65
N MET A 50 3.25 -26.04 8.67
CA MET A 50 2.77 -25.41 7.44
C MET A 50 1.80 -26.34 6.71
N TYR A 51 0.81 -25.77 6.02
CA TYR A 51 -0.09 -26.55 5.19
C TYR A 51 0.68 -27.09 3.97
N ALA A 52 0.95 -28.39 3.98
CA ALA A 52 1.63 -29.11 2.89
C ALA A 52 0.91 -30.43 2.60
N CYS A 53 -0.42 -30.41 2.55
CA CYS A 53 -1.24 -31.61 2.31
C CYS A 53 -0.95 -32.81 3.24
N GLY A 54 -0.42 -32.55 4.45
CA GLY A 54 -0.02 -33.59 5.41
C GLY A 54 1.42 -34.06 5.29
N GLU A 55 2.19 -33.55 4.33
CA GLU A 55 3.61 -33.87 4.16
C GLU A 55 4.49 -33.06 5.13
N ASP A 56 5.58 -33.69 5.58
CA ASP A 56 6.60 -33.03 6.40
C ASP A 56 7.50 -32.15 5.51
N PHE A 57 7.08 -30.90 5.34
CA PHE A 57 7.83 -29.91 4.59
C PHE A 57 8.76 -29.11 5.51
N HIS A 58 10.07 -29.24 5.32
CA HIS A 58 11.05 -28.34 5.93
C HIS A 58 10.99 -26.99 5.21
N GLY A 59 10.39 -25.99 5.86
CA GLY A 59 10.17 -24.65 5.31
C GLY A 59 11.46 -24.05 4.74
N LYS A 60 11.59 -24.05 3.41
CA LYS A 60 12.62 -23.31 2.70
C LYS A 60 12.12 -21.88 2.49
N LYS A 61 12.94 -20.89 2.87
CA LYS A 61 12.68 -19.49 2.55
C LYS A 61 12.82 -19.32 1.04
N PHE A 62 11.70 -19.20 0.33
CA PHE A 62 11.73 -18.88 -1.09
C PHE A 62 12.04 -17.40 -1.24
N GLN A 63 13.13 -17.06 -1.92
CA GLN A 63 13.39 -15.68 -2.28
C GLN A 63 12.47 -15.33 -3.46
N PRO A 64 11.56 -14.34 -3.31
CA PRO A 64 10.70 -13.94 -4.41
C PRO A 64 11.55 -13.55 -5.62
N THR A 65 11.12 -14.00 -6.81
CA THR A 65 11.82 -13.71 -8.06
C THR A 65 11.96 -12.20 -8.26
N TYR A 66 13.08 -11.79 -8.87
CA TYR A 66 13.43 -10.41 -9.19
C TYR A 66 12.33 -9.61 -9.93
N ASN A 67 11.39 -10.29 -10.58
CA ASN A 67 10.22 -9.68 -11.23
C ASN A 67 9.36 -8.84 -10.26
N LEU A 68 9.18 -9.28 -9.00
CA LEU A 68 8.38 -8.53 -8.02
C LEU A 68 9.06 -7.23 -7.58
N PHE A 69 10.39 -7.19 -7.61
CA PHE A 69 11.16 -5.98 -7.31
C PHE A 69 10.88 -4.86 -8.32
N PHE A 70 10.83 -5.19 -9.62
CA PHE A 70 10.53 -4.21 -10.66
C PHE A 70 9.10 -3.67 -10.57
N VAL A 71 8.12 -4.52 -10.23
CA VAL A 71 6.74 -4.08 -10.03
C VAL A 71 6.64 -3.10 -8.86
N ALA A 72 7.30 -3.42 -7.74
CA ALA A 72 7.34 -2.53 -6.58
C ALA A 72 8.03 -1.19 -6.92
N PHE A 73 9.17 -1.24 -7.61
CA PHE A 73 9.90 -0.03 -8.00
C PHE A 73 9.06 0.86 -8.93
N PHE A 74 8.44 0.28 -9.97
CA PHE A 74 7.53 1.00 -10.85
C PHE A 74 6.38 1.66 -10.09
N PHE A 75 5.74 0.91 -9.20
CA PHE A 75 4.66 1.43 -8.37
C PHE A 75 5.13 2.61 -7.51
N THR A 76 6.29 2.53 -6.87
CA THR A 76 6.79 3.62 -6.01
C THR A 76 7.07 4.92 -6.79
N VAL A 77 7.67 4.83 -7.98
CA VAL A 77 7.94 6.00 -8.83
C VAL A 77 6.62 6.64 -9.29
N LEU A 78 5.67 5.84 -9.76
CA LEU A 78 4.36 6.36 -10.16
C LEU A 78 3.59 6.95 -8.99
N HIS A 79 3.61 6.30 -7.83
CA HIS A 79 2.90 6.73 -6.64
C HIS A 79 3.43 8.06 -6.10
N ALA A 80 4.75 8.20 -5.96
CA ALA A 80 5.38 9.46 -5.55
C ALA A 80 5.05 10.60 -6.53
N SER A 81 5.03 10.29 -7.82
CA SER A 81 4.69 11.27 -8.85
C SER A 81 3.21 11.66 -8.86
N ALA A 82 2.32 10.72 -8.57
CA ALA A 82 0.90 11.01 -8.39
C ALA A 82 0.67 11.95 -7.19
N LEU A 83 1.41 11.75 -6.08
CA LEU A 83 1.38 12.68 -4.93
C LEU A 83 1.87 14.08 -5.30
N MET A 84 2.94 14.18 -6.10
CA MET A 84 3.45 15.47 -6.59
C MET A 84 2.41 16.19 -7.48
N LEU A 85 1.79 15.46 -8.42
CA LEU A 85 0.74 16.00 -9.28
C LEU A 85 -0.50 16.42 -8.48
N ALA A 86 -0.92 15.62 -7.50
CA ALA A 86 -2.06 15.94 -6.64
C ALA A 86 -1.81 17.21 -5.81
N THR A 87 -0.59 17.39 -5.31
CA THR A 87 -0.20 18.60 -4.57
C THR A 87 -0.18 19.82 -5.49
N LEU A 88 0.32 19.65 -6.72
CA LEU A 88 0.40 20.72 -7.71
C LEU A 88 -0.99 21.18 -8.18
N ALA A 89 -1.99 20.29 -8.21
CA ALA A 89 -3.35 20.59 -8.66
C ALA A 89 -4.04 21.72 -7.87
N TYR A 90 -3.52 22.08 -6.69
CA TYR A 90 -4.04 23.19 -5.88
C TYR A 90 -3.45 24.57 -6.26
N SER A 91 -2.52 24.63 -7.22
CA SER A 91 -1.83 25.87 -7.62
C SER A 91 -2.40 26.48 -8.90
N ASP A 92 -2.35 27.82 -9.03
CA ASP A 92 -2.82 28.53 -10.24
C ASP A 92 -2.01 28.19 -11.50
N MET A 93 -0.76 27.71 -11.33
CA MET A 93 0.13 27.29 -12.42
C MET A 93 0.09 25.77 -12.69
N ALA A 94 -0.91 25.07 -12.14
CA ALA A 94 -0.97 23.62 -12.12
C ALA A 94 -0.91 22.97 -13.52
N ILE A 95 -1.56 23.58 -14.51
CA ILE A 95 -1.75 22.97 -15.82
C ILE A 95 -0.41 22.85 -16.56
N LEU A 96 0.34 23.96 -16.69
CA LEU A 96 1.57 23.96 -17.48
C LEU A 96 2.67 23.13 -16.80
N VAL A 97 2.89 23.33 -15.51
CA VAL A 97 3.92 22.61 -14.74
C VAL A 97 3.56 21.13 -14.63
N GLY A 98 2.28 20.81 -14.42
CA GLY A 98 1.80 19.43 -14.31
C GLY A 98 1.93 18.66 -15.61
N LEU A 99 1.68 19.30 -16.74
CA LEU A 99 1.80 18.69 -18.06
C LEU A 99 3.28 18.39 -18.40
N ILE A 100 4.19 19.33 -18.12
CA ILE A 100 5.64 19.10 -18.28
C ILE A 100 6.10 17.94 -17.38
N TYR A 101 5.69 17.94 -16.12
CA TYR A 101 6.04 16.89 -15.17
C TYR A 101 5.51 15.52 -15.61
N ALA A 102 4.26 15.45 -16.06
CA ALA A 102 3.68 14.23 -16.61
C ALA A 102 4.44 13.73 -17.85
N LEU A 103 4.89 14.64 -18.72
CA LEU A 103 5.70 14.30 -19.89
C LEU A 103 7.04 13.68 -19.49
N VAL A 104 7.75 14.31 -18.55
CA VAL A 104 9.02 13.78 -18.00
C VAL A 104 8.82 12.42 -17.34
N LEU A 105 7.72 12.23 -16.61
CA LEU A 105 7.35 10.95 -16.00
C LEU A 105 7.14 9.86 -17.06
N VAL A 106 6.39 10.16 -18.12
CA VAL A 106 6.16 9.20 -19.22
C VAL A 106 7.47 8.84 -19.90
N ILE A 107 8.33 9.82 -20.18
CA ILE A 107 9.66 9.58 -20.77
C ILE A 107 10.51 8.69 -19.87
N SER A 108 10.59 9.03 -18.58
CA SER A 108 11.32 8.25 -17.57
C SER A 108 10.81 6.81 -17.51
N MET A 109 9.49 6.64 -17.61
CA MET A 109 8.89 5.32 -17.55
C MET A 109 9.17 4.49 -18.80
N VAL A 110 9.08 5.09 -19.98
CA VAL A 110 9.45 4.43 -21.23
C VAL A 110 10.93 4.04 -21.22
N ALA A 111 11.81 4.90 -20.69
CA ALA A 111 13.23 4.59 -20.53
C ALA A 111 13.45 3.39 -19.61
N LEU A 112 12.75 3.33 -18.46
CA LEU A 112 12.84 2.22 -17.51
C LEU A 112 12.31 0.90 -18.11
N VAL A 113 11.18 0.91 -18.81
CA VAL A 113 10.66 -0.30 -19.48
C VAL A 113 11.64 -0.76 -20.57
N ARG A 114 12.20 0.18 -21.35
CA ARG A 114 13.21 -0.16 -22.36
C ARG A 114 14.48 -0.71 -21.73
N SER A 115 14.98 -0.16 -20.63
CA SER A 115 16.18 -0.68 -19.97
C SER A 115 15.97 -2.08 -19.42
N ILE A 116 14.79 -2.39 -18.89
CA ILE A 116 14.44 -3.74 -18.43
C ILE A 116 14.35 -4.71 -19.63
N ARG A 117 13.69 -4.32 -20.72
CA ARG A 117 13.53 -5.16 -21.92
C ARG A 117 14.86 -5.41 -22.65
N LEU A 118 15.74 -4.40 -22.72
CA LEU A 118 17.06 -4.50 -23.36
C LEU A 118 18.08 -5.23 -22.47
N GLY A 119 17.95 -5.11 -21.14
CA GLY A 119 18.77 -5.81 -20.15
C GLY A 119 18.48 -7.32 -20.05
N GLY A 120 17.37 -7.80 -20.61
CA GLY A 120 17.04 -9.24 -20.71
C GLY A 120 17.95 -10.05 -21.67
N VAL A 121 18.95 -9.44 -22.29
CA VAL A 121 20.00 -10.09 -23.11
C VAL A 121 21.24 -10.48 -22.29
N ILE A 122 21.23 -10.32 -20.96
CA ILE A 122 22.26 -10.89 -20.10
C ILE A 122 21.60 -11.70 -18.98
N ARG A 123 21.38 -12.98 -19.31
CA ARG A 123 21.09 -14.17 -18.47
C ARG A 123 20.41 -13.97 -17.12
#